data_AF-A0A497Q5D3-F1
#
_entry.id   AF-A0A497Q5D3-F1
#
_cell.length_a   1.000
_cell.length_b   1.000
_cell.length_c   1.000
_cell.angle_alpha   90.00
_cell.angle_beta   90.00
_cell.angle_gamma   90.00
#
_symmetry.space_group_name_H-M   'P 1'
#
loop_
_entity.id
_entity.type
_entity.pdbx_description
1 polymer ?
#
loop_
_entity_poly.entity_id
_entity_poly.type
_entity_poly.pdbx_seq_one_letter_code
_entity_poly.pdbx_strand_id
1 'polypeptide(L)'
;MLKRSCQWTWSELQIKAIKKGPRTHSNHNPRETSELPETHLSRLLDNGDFVITAEIGLPRGSDRTIIDEKVKAVSDYCDSINVPDNPLGNPSMASPIASYFVLEAGAEPIMQICMRDRNRIAVQSSLYGAHALGVRNVLLVTGDSSEHGCYPDAKSVFDIDSVQALDLATLLAEGFNIEGEEIEGVPEFYIGATFNPYATPIDEHVLRTEEKVRAGARFFQTQCIFDVTPLERFLRRADHLDLRVLAGVVPLQSPEMALFMNDNVPEVTVPEKYIKRLEDAADGLEPEEVLKATRPVGLEIALEIIEDLRRLDIQGLHIMGVGWEESVVEIVKRLGMHPRPKR
;
A
#
# COMPACT_ATOMS: atom_id res chain seq x y z
N MET A 1 51.67 13.35 10.87
CA MET A 1 51.79 12.05 10.16
C MET A 1 50.63 11.19 10.63
N LEU A 2 49.72 10.63 9.83
CA LEU A 2 49.59 10.51 8.38
C LEU A 2 48.29 11.18 7.89
N LYS A 3 48.42 11.97 6.83
CA LYS A 3 47.36 12.34 5.88
C LYS A 3 47.24 11.22 4.84
N ARG A 4 46.02 10.85 4.44
CA ARG A 4 45.59 10.52 3.05
C ARG A 4 44.05 10.67 3.00
N SER A 5 43.50 11.82 2.62
CA SER A 5 43.13 12.21 1.25
C SER A 5 42.49 11.08 0.42
N CYS A 6 41.16 11.04 0.40
CA CYS A 6 40.41 10.53 -0.74
C CYS A 6 39.35 11.59 -1.08
N GLN A 7 39.76 12.52 -1.94
CA GLN A 7 38.86 13.39 -2.67
C GLN A 7 38.16 12.51 -3.72
N TRP A 8 36.84 12.38 -3.61
CA TRP A 8 36.00 12.05 -4.75
C TRP A 8 35.23 13.33 -5.08
N THR A 9 35.58 13.95 -6.19
CA THR A 9 34.89 15.12 -6.74
C THR A 9 33.52 14.70 -7.24
N TRP A 10 32.48 15.39 -6.78
CA TRP A 10 31.05 15.14 -7.01
C TRP A 10 30.56 15.31 -8.47
N SER A 11 31.44 15.39 -9.46
CA SER A 11 31.11 15.74 -10.85
C SER A 11 31.14 14.57 -11.86
N GLU A 12 31.29 13.31 -11.43
CA GLU A 12 31.39 12.15 -12.35
C GLU A 12 30.39 11.00 -12.06
N LEU A 13 29.44 11.18 -11.13
CA LEU A 13 28.41 10.16 -10.80
C LEU A 13 27.01 10.45 -11.38
N GLN A 14 26.85 11.51 -12.17
CA GLN A 14 25.71 11.65 -13.05
C GLN A 14 26.14 11.32 -14.48
N ILE A 15 25.31 10.54 -15.18
CA ILE A 15 25.44 10.12 -16.58
C ILE A 15 26.36 8.89 -16.79
N LYS A 16 25.96 7.75 -16.24
CA LYS A 16 25.96 6.50 -17.02
C LYS A 16 24.54 6.00 -17.12
N ALA A 17 23.83 6.57 -18.09
CA ALA A 17 22.65 5.97 -18.68
C ALA A 17 22.92 4.47 -18.91
N ILE A 18 21.97 3.65 -18.46
CA ILE A 18 21.83 2.26 -18.86
C ILE A 18 21.84 2.24 -20.39
N LYS A 19 23.00 1.94 -20.99
CA LYS A 19 23.08 1.57 -22.39
C LYS A 19 22.38 0.23 -22.51
N LYS A 20 21.09 0.25 -22.87
CA LYS A 20 20.36 -0.91 -23.36
C LYS A 20 21.15 -1.47 -24.56
N GLY A 21 21.88 -2.57 -24.34
CA GLY A 21 22.20 -3.47 -25.44
C GLY A 21 20.90 -4.09 -25.96
N PRO A 22 20.83 -4.48 -27.25
CA PRO A 22 19.67 -5.19 -27.75
C PRO A 22 19.52 -6.48 -26.93
N ARG A 23 18.41 -6.60 -26.18
CA ARG A 23 18.00 -7.87 -25.57
C ARG A 23 17.84 -8.84 -26.73
N THR A 24 18.77 -9.77 -26.87
CA THR A 24 18.51 -10.95 -27.69
C THR A 24 17.37 -11.66 -26.99
N HIS A 25 16.18 -11.62 -27.57
CA HIS A 25 15.09 -12.49 -27.19
C HIS A 25 15.62 -13.93 -27.30
N SER A 26 16.00 -14.53 -26.18
CA SER A 26 16.08 -15.99 -26.15
C SER A 26 14.65 -16.46 -26.44
N ASN A 27 14.52 -17.32 -27.44
CA ASN A 27 13.30 -18.08 -27.69
C ASN A 27 13.10 -19.04 -26.51
N HIS A 28 12.73 -18.51 -25.35
CA HIS A 28 12.20 -19.29 -24.26
C HIS A 28 10.70 -19.26 -24.45
N ASN A 29 10.14 -20.44 -24.71
CA ASN A 29 8.70 -20.64 -24.61
C ASN A 29 8.29 -20.06 -23.25
N PRO A 30 7.38 -19.07 -23.18
CA PRO A 30 6.76 -18.76 -21.91
C PRO A 30 6.24 -20.11 -21.38
N ARG A 31 6.60 -20.48 -20.15
CA ARG A 31 5.91 -21.57 -19.47
C ARG A 31 4.42 -21.30 -19.69
N GLU A 32 3.69 -22.30 -20.20
CA GLU A 32 2.23 -22.27 -20.20
C GLU A 32 1.82 -21.70 -18.85
N THR A 33 1.14 -20.55 -18.89
CA THR A 33 0.82 -19.69 -17.75
C THR A 33 0.69 -20.53 -16.48
N SER A 34 1.68 -20.48 -15.58
CA SER A 34 1.46 -21.10 -14.27
C SER A 34 0.21 -20.44 -13.71
N GLU A 35 -0.76 -21.26 -13.31
CA GLU A 35 -1.96 -20.76 -12.67
C GLU A 35 -1.47 -19.93 -11.48
N LEU A 36 -1.68 -18.61 -11.55
CA LEU A 36 -1.27 -17.67 -10.50
C LEU A 36 -1.84 -18.14 -9.16
N PRO A 37 -1.21 -17.78 -8.03
CA PRO A 37 -1.71 -18.18 -6.72
C PRO A 37 -3.16 -17.70 -6.56
N GLU A 38 -4.08 -18.65 -6.46
CA GLU A 38 -5.47 -18.39 -6.14
C GLU A 38 -5.55 -18.06 -4.64
N THR A 39 -5.45 -16.78 -4.33
CA THR A 39 -5.71 -16.22 -3.00
C THR A 39 -7.19 -15.83 -2.92
N HIS A 40 -7.69 -15.62 -1.71
CA HIS A 40 -9.05 -15.10 -1.54
C HIS A 40 -9.20 -13.74 -2.23
N LEU A 41 -8.20 -12.86 -2.07
CA LEU A 41 -8.17 -11.55 -2.70
C LEU A 41 -8.16 -11.65 -4.23
N SER A 42 -7.27 -12.46 -4.82
CA SER A 42 -7.17 -12.57 -6.29
C SER A 42 -8.45 -13.13 -6.88
N ARG A 43 -9.02 -14.17 -6.27
CA ARG A 43 -10.30 -14.74 -6.68
C ARG A 43 -11.43 -13.71 -6.70
N LEU A 44 -11.59 -12.91 -5.64
CA LEU A 44 -12.65 -11.91 -5.59
C LEU A 44 -12.46 -10.81 -6.65
N LEU A 45 -11.23 -10.27 -6.74
CA LEU A 45 -10.92 -9.21 -7.69
C LEU A 45 -11.03 -9.66 -9.15
N ASP A 46 -10.62 -10.89 -9.45
CA ASP A 46 -10.68 -11.44 -10.80
C ASP A 46 -12.10 -11.83 -11.21
N ASN A 47 -12.99 -12.13 -10.24
CA ASN A 47 -14.42 -12.35 -10.47
C ASN A 47 -15.24 -11.05 -10.56
N GLY A 48 -14.65 -9.90 -10.28
CA GLY A 48 -15.36 -8.62 -10.22
C GLY A 48 -16.22 -8.43 -8.96
N ASP A 49 -15.95 -9.19 -7.90
CA ASP A 49 -16.58 -8.98 -6.59
C ASP A 49 -16.08 -7.67 -5.96
N PHE A 50 -16.96 -6.98 -5.22
CA PHE A 50 -16.56 -5.76 -4.52
C PHE A 50 -15.79 -6.08 -3.23
N VAL A 51 -14.51 -5.74 -3.20
CA VAL A 51 -13.55 -6.09 -2.14
C VAL A 51 -13.46 -5.02 -1.05
N ILE A 52 -13.26 -5.46 0.18
CA ILE A 52 -12.89 -4.61 1.32
C ILE A 52 -11.55 -5.10 1.87
N THR A 53 -10.53 -4.26 1.87
CA THR A 53 -9.30 -4.51 2.63
C THR A 53 -9.21 -3.58 3.83
N ALA A 54 -8.59 -4.06 4.90
CA ALA A 54 -8.34 -3.28 6.11
C ALA A 54 -6.83 -3.12 6.32
N GLU A 55 -6.35 -1.95 6.73
CA GLU A 55 -4.99 -1.80 7.23
C GLU A 55 -4.97 -1.90 8.77
N ILE A 56 -4.02 -2.68 9.29
CA ILE A 56 -3.75 -2.73 10.73
C ILE A 56 -2.43 -2.02 11.05
N GLY A 57 -2.42 -1.23 12.13
CA GLY A 57 -1.17 -0.65 12.62
C GLY A 57 -0.28 -1.73 13.24
N LEU A 58 1.00 -1.77 12.89
CA LEU A 58 1.96 -2.73 13.45
C LEU A 58 2.55 -2.28 14.79
N PRO A 59 2.91 -3.20 15.69
CA PRO A 59 3.55 -2.85 16.94
C PRO A 59 4.92 -2.22 16.70
N ARG A 60 5.28 -1.20 17.50
CA ARG A 60 6.62 -0.58 17.53
C ARG A 60 7.63 -1.37 18.39
N GLY A 61 7.36 -2.64 18.61
CA GLY A 61 8.13 -3.56 19.45
C GLY A 61 7.91 -5.00 19.00
N SER A 62 8.35 -5.96 19.80
CA SER A 62 8.32 -7.39 19.44
C SER A 62 7.08 -8.15 19.93
N ASP A 63 6.07 -7.45 20.46
CA ASP A 63 4.87 -8.09 20.98
C ASP A 63 3.90 -8.47 19.85
N ARG A 64 3.82 -9.77 19.56
CA ARG A 64 2.91 -10.28 18.52
C ARG A 64 1.43 -10.18 18.90
N THR A 65 1.11 -10.12 20.20
CA THR A 65 -0.29 -10.19 20.67
C THR A 65 -1.11 -9.02 20.14
N ILE A 66 -0.48 -7.87 19.92
CA ILE A 66 -1.06 -6.70 19.28
C ILE A 66 -1.55 -7.00 17.86
N ILE A 67 -0.84 -7.83 17.09
CA ILE A 67 -1.28 -8.24 15.74
C ILE A 67 -2.46 -9.20 15.87
N ASP A 68 -2.36 -10.21 16.75
CA ASP A 68 -3.41 -11.20 16.97
C ASP A 68 -4.75 -10.52 17.34
N GLU A 69 -4.71 -9.52 18.23
CA GLU A 69 -5.87 -8.73 18.65
C GLU A 69 -6.47 -7.92 17.50
N LYS A 70 -5.64 -7.24 16.71
CA LYS A 70 -6.09 -6.43 15.58
C LYS A 70 -6.69 -7.28 14.46
N VAL A 71 -6.05 -8.41 14.13
CA VAL A 71 -6.58 -9.35 13.14
C VAL A 71 -7.95 -9.86 13.61
N LYS A 72 -8.07 -10.28 14.87
CA LYS A 72 -9.34 -10.74 15.43
C LYS A 72 -10.44 -9.66 15.37
N ALA A 73 -10.08 -8.39 15.51
CA ALA A 73 -11.04 -7.29 15.47
C ALA A 73 -11.64 -7.07 14.07
N VAL A 74 -10.85 -7.25 13.00
CA VAL A 74 -11.24 -6.82 11.64
C VAL A 74 -11.47 -7.96 10.65
N SER A 75 -10.94 -9.17 10.89
CA SER A 75 -10.84 -10.22 9.88
C SER A 75 -12.19 -10.75 9.34
N ASP A 76 -13.27 -10.64 10.11
CA ASP A 76 -14.65 -10.99 9.70
C ASP A 76 -15.33 -9.89 8.86
N TYR A 77 -14.69 -8.72 8.73
CA TYR A 77 -15.22 -7.52 8.09
C TYR A 77 -14.40 -7.08 6.87
N CYS A 78 -13.25 -7.71 6.62
CA CYS A 78 -12.43 -7.47 5.43
C CYS A 78 -12.00 -8.78 4.76
N ASP A 79 -11.78 -8.74 3.45
CA ASP A 79 -11.37 -9.88 2.65
C ASP A 79 -9.87 -10.16 2.83
N SER A 80 -9.06 -9.10 2.92
CA SER A 80 -7.61 -9.17 3.17
C SER A 80 -7.12 -8.00 4.04
N ILE A 81 -5.98 -8.19 4.72
CA ILE A 81 -5.40 -7.23 5.66
C ILE A 81 -4.08 -6.68 5.12
N ASN A 82 -4.02 -5.37 4.87
CA ASN A 82 -2.78 -4.67 4.58
C ASN A 82 -1.85 -4.68 5.80
N VAL A 83 -0.60 -5.06 5.56
CA VAL A 83 0.50 -5.05 6.52
C VAL A 83 1.51 -3.99 6.07
N PRO A 84 1.48 -2.79 6.65
CA PRO A 84 2.32 -1.68 6.21
C PRO A 84 3.79 -1.89 6.56
N ASP A 85 4.68 -1.24 5.81
CA ASP A 85 6.13 -1.37 5.98
C ASP A 85 6.76 -0.02 6.30
N ASN A 86 6.97 0.19 7.60
CA ASN A 86 7.48 1.44 8.18
C ASN A 86 6.76 2.69 7.63
N PRO A 87 5.43 2.83 7.86
CA PRO A 87 4.67 3.96 7.33
C PRO A 87 5.27 5.29 7.78
N LEU A 88 5.41 6.24 6.84
CA LEU A 88 6.09 7.53 7.03
C LEU A 88 7.53 7.41 7.59
N GLY A 89 8.22 6.29 7.34
CA GLY A 89 9.58 6.07 7.86
C GLY A 89 9.65 5.75 9.35
N ASN A 90 8.51 5.43 9.96
CA ASN A 90 8.45 5.07 11.38
C ASN A 90 8.63 3.57 11.57
N PRO A 91 9.62 3.12 12.36
CA PRO A 91 9.89 1.70 12.52
C PRO A 91 8.75 0.99 13.23
N SER A 92 8.39 -0.16 12.67
CA SER A 92 7.46 -1.11 13.26
C SER A 92 7.98 -2.52 13.04
N MET A 93 7.29 -3.53 13.57
CA MET A 93 7.61 -4.93 13.27
C MET A 93 7.72 -5.14 11.75
N ALA A 94 8.78 -5.80 11.30
CA ALA A 94 9.05 -5.98 9.88
C ALA A 94 7.88 -6.64 9.15
N SER A 95 7.45 -6.05 8.04
CA SER A 95 6.26 -6.43 7.28
C SER A 95 6.18 -7.93 6.92
N PRO A 96 7.26 -8.62 6.49
CA PRO A 96 7.20 -10.07 6.24
C PRO A 96 6.85 -10.91 7.49
N ILE A 97 7.39 -10.54 8.66
CA ILE A 97 7.14 -11.25 9.91
C ILE A 97 5.72 -10.97 10.42
N ALA A 98 5.30 -9.71 10.36
CA ALA A 98 3.92 -9.34 10.70
C ALA A 98 2.91 -10.04 9.78
N SER A 99 3.19 -10.14 8.47
CA SER A 99 2.34 -10.86 7.51
C SER A 99 2.22 -12.34 7.84
N TYR A 100 3.31 -12.98 8.27
CA TYR A 100 3.24 -14.36 8.77
C TYR A 100 2.35 -14.50 10.01
N PHE A 101 2.42 -13.57 10.96
CA PHE A 101 1.52 -13.59 12.12
C PHE A 101 0.05 -13.36 11.74
N VAL A 102 -0.23 -12.54 10.73
CA VAL A 102 -1.58 -12.39 10.17
C VAL A 102 -2.10 -13.71 9.58
N LEU A 103 -1.26 -14.47 8.87
CA LEU A 103 -1.60 -15.81 8.36
C LEU A 103 -1.90 -16.79 9.50
N GLU A 104 -1.04 -16.86 10.51
CA GLU A 104 -1.22 -17.73 11.68
C GLU A 104 -2.52 -17.40 12.46
N ALA A 105 -2.92 -16.13 12.46
CA ALA A 105 -4.19 -15.66 13.04
C ALA A 105 -5.41 -15.94 12.14
N GLY A 106 -5.24 -16.58 10.99
CA GLY A 106 -6.33 -17.02 10.09
C GLY A 106 -6.82 -15.94 9.11
N ALA A 107 -6.01 -14.92 8.85
CA ALA A 107 -6.31 -13.87 7.87
C ALA A 107 -5.31 -13.82 6.73
N GLU A 108 -5.76 -13.31 5.59
CA GLU A 108 -4.93 -13.21 4.39
C GLU A 108 -4.24 -11.83 4.35
N PRO A 109 -2.90 -11.75 4.42
CA PRO A 109 -2.19 -10.48 4.39
C PRO A 109 -1.97 -9.96 2.95
N ILE A 110 -1.91 -8.64 2.82
CA ILE A 110 -1.25 -7.91 1.73
C ILE A 110 0.02 -7.30 2.29
N MET A 111 1.15 -7.94 2.04
CA MET A 111 2.45 -7.51 2.56
C MET A 111 2.96 -6.29 1.78
N GLN A 112 3.06 -5.13 2.43
CA GLN A 112 3.72 -3.99 1.81
C GLN A 112 5.25 -4.16 1.85
N ILE A 113 5.93 -3.72 0.79
CA ILE A 113 7.39 -3.56 0.78
C ILE A 113 7.71 -2.15 0.28
N CYS A 114 8.38 -1.38 1.13
CA CYS A 114 8.78 0.00 0.87
C CYS A 114 10.22 0.07 0.34
N MET A 115 10.39 0.66 -0.85
CA MET A 115 11.70 0.79 -1.49
C MET A 115 12.58 1.89 -0.87
N ARG A 116 11.98 2.88 -0.18
CA ARG A 116 12.72 3.89 0.60
C ARG A 116 13.75 3.22 1.52
N ASP A 117 13.40 2.10 2.14
CA ASP A 117 14.22 1.48 3.20
C ASP A 117 15.18 0.40 2.68
N ARG A 118 15.11 -0.02 1.40
CA ARG A 118 15.75 -1.26 0.92
C ARG A 118 16.43 -1.10 -0.44
N ASN A 119 17.45 -1.93 -0.64
CA ASN A 119 18.04 -2.17 -1.94
C ASN A 119 17.46 -3.44 -2.60
N ARG A 120 17.73 -3.65 -3.88
CA ARG A 120 17.23 -4.81 -4.63
C ARG A 120 17.61 -6.17 -4.02
N ILE A 121 18.70 -6.25 -3.26
CA ILE A 121 19.13 -7.48 -2.57
C ILE A 121 18.16 -7.78 -1.44
N ALA A 122 17.89 -6.78 -0.58
CA ALA A 122 16.96 -6.90 0.53
C ALA A 122 15.51 -7.14 0.05
N VAL A 123 15.12 -6.55 -1.08
CA VAL A 123 13.80 -6.79 -1.69
C VAL A 123 13.66 -8.25 -2.13
N GLN A 124 14.63 -8.79 -2.89
CA GLN A 124 14.63 -10.19 -3.31
C GLN A 124 14.56 -11.14 -2.10
N SER A 125 15.42 -10.95 -1.10
CA SER A 125 15.43 -11.84 0.06
C SER A 125 14.14 -11.77 0.87
N SER A 126 13.50 -10.59 0.93
CA SER A 126 12.20 -10.42 1.60
C SER A 126 11.09 -11.16 0.85
N LEU A 127 11.08 -11.10 -0.49
CA LEU A 127 10.12 -11.83 -1.31
C LEU A 127 10.31 -13.35 -1.17
N TYR A 128 11.55 -13.85 -1.19
CA TYR A 128 11.83 -15.27 -0.95
C TYR A 128 11.31 -15.74 0.40
N GLY A 129 11.63 -15.00 1.47
CA GLY A 129 11.19 -15.32 2.82
C GLY A 129 9.68 -15.26 2.98
N ALA A 130 9.03 -14.22 2.44
CA ALA A 130 7.58 -14.06 2.51
C ALA A 130 6.84 -15.20 1.81
N HIS A 131 7.28 -15.57 0.60
CA HIS A 131 6.69 -16.70 -0.12
C HIS A 131 6.85 -18.02 0.65
N ALA A 132 8.04 -18.27 1.20
CA ALA A 132 8.31 -19.45 2.02
C ALA A 132 7.43 -19.51 3.29
N LEU A 133 7.05 -18.36 3.85
CA LEU A 133 6.13 -18.23 4.99
C LEU A 133 4.64 -18.34 4.62
N GLY A 134 4.32 -18.53 3.33
CA GLY A 134 2.94 -18.65 2.86
C GLY A 134 2.27 -17.34 2.42
N VAL A 135 2.98 -16.22 2.43
CA VAL A 135 2.44 -14.94 1.90
C VAL A 135 2.31 -15.04 0.39
N ARG A 136 1.16 -14.60 -0.14
CA ARG A 136 0.85 -14.65 -1.57
C ARG A 136 0.35 -13.33 -2.16
N ASN A 137 0.03 -12.32 -1.35
CA ASN A 137 -0.29 -10.98 -1.85
C ASN A 137 0.78 -9.98 -1.39
N VAL A 138 1.27 -9.15 -2.31
CA VAL A 138 2.26 -8.10 -2.00
C VAL A 138 1.83 -6.77 -2.58
N LEU A 139 2.21 -5.68 -1.93
CA LEU A 139 2.01 -4.32 -2.44
C LEU A 139 3.37 -3.62 -2.48
N LEU A 140 3.85 -3.30 -3.68
CA LEU A 140 5.17 -2.71 -3.88
C LEU A 140 5.07 -1.19 -3.99
N VAL A 141 5.69 -0.48 -3.05
CA VAL A 141 5.59 0.98 -2.94
C VAL A 141 6.96 1.62 -2.94
N THR A 142 7.09 2.77 -3.61
CA THR A 142 8.35 3.55 -3.56
C THR A 142 8.59 4.05 -2.14
N GLY A 143 7.54 4.57 -1.49
CA GLY A 143 7.59 5.15 -0.14
C GLY A 143 7.98 6.63 -0.14
N ASP A 144 7.48 7.35 0.85
CA ASP A 144 7.82 8.76 1.08
C ASP A 144 9.25 8.89 1.59
N SER A 145 9.87 10.06 1.42
CA SER A 145 11.21 10.37 1.98
C SER A 145 11.26 10.16 3.51
N SER A 146 12.39 9.65 4.02
CA SER A 146 12.64 9.48 5.46
C SER A 146 12.62 10.81 6.23
N GLU A 147 12.82 11.94 5.56
CA GLU A 147 12.79 13.29 6.15
C GLU A 147 11.45 13.63 6.80
N HIS A 148 10.36 12.99 6.37
CA HIS A 148 9.01 13.18 6.94
C HIS A 148 8.74 12.26 8.15
N GLY A 149 9.68 11.38 8.51
CA GLY A 149 9.51 10.41 9.59
C GLY A 149 10.16 10.81 10.91
N CYS A 150 10.06 9.93 11.92
CA CYS A 150 10.74 10.12 13.21
C CYS A 150 12.28 10.14 13.12
N TYR A 151 12.86 9.73 12.00
CA TYR A 151 14.30 9.59 11.80
C TYR A 151 14.76 10.31 10.53
N PRO A 152 14.72 11.66 10.50
CA PRO A 152 15.03 12.42 9.30
C PRO A 152 16.48 12.25 8.83
N ASP A 153 17.40 11.97 9.75
CA ASP A 153 18.82 11.73 9.44
C ASP A 153 19.10 10.31 8.92
N ALA A 154 18.10 9.41 8.92
CA ALA A 154 18.25 8.08 8.37
C ALA A 154 18.39 8.15 6.84
N LYS A 155 19.36 7.41 6.30
CA LYS A 155 19.58 7.37 4.86
C LYS A 155 18.46 6.59 4.17
N SER A 156 17.70 7.28 3.33
CA SER A 156 16.86 6.62 2.34
C SER A 156 17.74 5.89 1.31
N VAL A 157 17.34 4.67 0.95
CA VAL A 157 18.07 3.77 0.05
C VAL A 157 17.66 3.99 -1.40
N PHE A 158 16.37 3.86 -1.73
CA PHE A 158 15.81 4.07 -3.08
C PHE A 158 16.64 3.49 -4.24
N ASP A 159 17.20 2.29 -4.06
CA ASP A 159 18.04 1.63 -5.10
C ASP A 159 17.22 1.28 -6.36
N ILE A 160 15.94 0.96 -6.16
CA ILE A 160 14.95 0.73 -7.21
C ILE A 160 13.64 1.41 -6.80
N ASP A 161 12.80 1.80 -7.78
CA ASP A 161 11.47 2.31 -7.52
C ASP A 161 10.38 1.22 -7.56
N SER A 162 9.13 1.58 -7.29
CA SER A 162 8.02 0.61 -7.32
C SER A 162 7.80 -0.05 -8.69
N VAL A 163 8.09 0.62 -9.82
CA VAL A 163 7.96 0.01 -11.16
C VAL A 163 9.03 -1.07 -11.33
N GLN A 164 10.26 -0.75 -10.97
CA GLN A 164 11.38 -1.70 -11.02
C GLN A 164 11.20 -2.86 -10.02
N ALA A 165 10.57 -2.61 -8.88
CA ALA A 165 10.24 -3.66 -7.92
C ALA A 165 9.15 -4.62 -8.45
N LEU A 166 8.16 -4.10 -9.19
CA LEU A 166 7.16 -4.92 -9.90
C LEU A 166 7.84 -5.79 -10.97
N ASP A 167 8.69 -5.21 -11.81
CA ASP A 167 9.47 -5.94 -12.82
C ASP A 167 10.30 -7.06 -12.17
N LEU A 168 10.94 -6.76 -11.03
CA LEU A 168 11.70 -7.74 -10.26
C LEU A 168 10.80 -8.87 -9.76
N ALA A 169 9.67 -8.58 -9.12
CA ALA A 169 8.76 -9.60 -8.61
C ALA A 169 8.20 -10.48 -9.75
N THR A 170 7.91 -9.89 -10.90
CA THR A 170 7.50 -10.64 -12.11
C THR A 170 8.62 -11.54 -12.63
N LEU A 171 9.87 -11.06 -12.69
CA LEU A 171 11.02 -11.87 -13.09
C LEU A 171 11.24 -13.06 -12.14
N LEU A 172 11.09 -12.84 -10.83
CA LEU A 172 11.20 -13.92 -9.85
C LEU A 172 10.10 -14.98 -10.07
N ALA A 173 8.87 -14.57 -10.40
CA ALA A 173 7.77 -15.49 -10.71
C ALA A 173 8.00 -16.29 -12.01
N GLU A 174 8.82 -15.78 -12.94
CA GLU A 174 9.28 -16.54 -14.12
C GLU A 174 10.34 -17.60 -13.76
N GLY A 175 10.84 -17.60 -12.52
CA GLY A 175 11.82 -18.55 -12.01
C GLY A 175 13.27 -18.11 -12.20
N PHE A 176 13.52 -16.80 -12.36
CA PHE A 176 14.87 -16.27 -12.54
C PHE A 176 15.18 -15.13 -11.55
N ASN A 177 16.44 -15.02 -11.12
CA ASN A 177 16.92 -13.85 -10.40
C ASN A 177 17.35 -12.72 -11.36
N ILE A 178 17.79 -11.58 -10.82
CA ILE A 178 18.22 -10.41 -11.62
C ILE A 178 19.42 -10.69 -12.55
N GLU A 179 20.23 -11.70 -12.24
CA GLU A 179 21.38 -12.14 -13.06
C GLU A 179 20.97 -13.14 -14.15
N GLY A 180 19.70 -13.55 -14.19
CA GLY A 180 19.16 -14.53 -15.13
C GLY A 180 19.44 -15.98 -14.72
N GLU A 181 19.82 -16.23 -13.47
CA GLU A 181 20.02 -17.57 -12.95
C GLU A 181 18.69 -18.16 -12.48
N GLU A 182 18.49 -19.46 -12.71
CA GLU A 182 17.31 -20.16 -12.19
C GLU A 182 17.30 -20.15 -10.66
N ILE A 183 16.12 -19.95 -10.08
CA ILE A 183 15.92 -19.97 -8.64
C ILE A 183 15.12 -21.20 -8.19
N GLU A 184 15.53 -21.78 -7.06
CA GLU A 184 14.75 -22.80 -6.38
C GLU A 184 13.53 -22.18 -5.68
N GLY A 185 12.41 -22.92 -5.62
CA GLY A 185 11.21 -22.45 -4.94
C GLY A 185 10.66 -21.14 -5.50
N VAL A 186 10.32 -21.14 -6.79
CA VAL A 186 9.80 -19.98 -7.55
C VAL A 186 8.70 -19.26 -6.74
N PRO A 187 8.92 -18.00 -6.34
CA PRO A 187 7.94 -17.25 -5.57
C PRO A 187 6.86 -16.68 -6.49
N GLU A 188 5.61 -16.96 -6.19
CA GLU A 188 4.46 -16.44 -6.94
C GLU A 188 3.60 -15.56 -6.03
N PHE A 189 3.23 -14.38 -6.54
CA PHE A 189 2.43 -13.41 -5.81
C PHE A 189 1.31 -12.83 -6.67
N TYR A 190 0.20 -12.48 -6.05
CA TYR A 190 -0.73 -11.48 -6.57
C TYR A 190 -0.18 -10.09 -6.23
N ILE A 191 0.37 -9.42 -7.24
CA ILE A 191 1.19 -8.23 -7.06
C ILE A 191 0.33 -6.98 -7.20
N GLY A 192 0.30 -6.16 -6.16
CA GLY A 192 -0.34 -4.86 -6.14
C GLY A 192 0.64 -3.70 -6.27
N ALA A 193 0.11 -2.56 -6.69
CA ALA A 193 0.82 -1.30 -6.70
C ALA A 193 -0.05 -0.16 -6.16
N THR A 194 0.52 1.04 -6.00
CA THR A 194 -0.22 2.22 -5.60
C THR A 194 -0.21 3.32 -6.65
N PHE A 195 -1.19 4.21 -6.63
CA PHE A 195 -1.09 5.51 -7.31
C PHE A 195 -1.76 6.60 -6.47
N ASN A 196 -1.33 7.84 -6.66
CA ASN A 196 -1.96 8.99 -6.02
C ASN A 196 -2.82 9.74 -7.05
N PRO A 197 -4.16 9.79 -6.87
CA PRO A 197 -5.05 10.51 -7.80
C PRO A 197 -4.92 12.04 -7.71
N TYR A 198 -4.32 12.58 -6.65
CA TYR A 198 -4.08 14.03 -6.50
C TYR A 198 -2.82 14.49 -7.22
N ALA A 199 -1.98 13.56 -7.69
CA ALA A 199 -0.68 13.90 -8.21
C ALA A 199 -0.77 14.53 -9.61
N THR A 200 0.08 15.54 -9.84
CA THR A 200 0.07 16.37 -11.04
C THR A 200 1.45 16.45 -11.69
N PRO A 201 1.56 16.44 -13.03
CA PRO A 201 0.47 16.40 -14.02
C PRO A 201 -0.19 15.01 -14.15
N ILE A 202 -1.52 14.98 -14.26
CA ILE A 202 -2.30 13.73 -14.34
C ILE A 202 -1.81 12.76 -15.42
N ASP A 203 -1.43 13.26 -16.59
CA ASP A 203 -0.96 12.46 -17.72
C ASP A 203 0.32 11.68 -17.39
N GLU A 204 1.24 12.27 -16.64
CA GLU A 204 2.49 11.61 -16.22
C GLU A 204 2.21 10.48 -15.22
N HIS A 205 1.25 10.68 -14.32
CA HIS A 205 0.85 9.66 -13.36
C HIS A 205 0.06 8.52 -14.02
N VAL A 206 -0.76 8.82 -15.03
CA VAL A 206 -1.41 7.78 -15.84
C VAL A 206 -0.35 6.95 -16.57
N LEU A 207 0.61 7.59 -17.24
CA LEU A 207 1.74 6.88 -17.89
C LEU A 207 2.52 6.00 -16.90
N ARG A 208 2.80 6.51 -15.70
CA ARG A 208 3.46 5.72 -14.65
C ARG A 208 2.62 4.53 -14.18
N THR A 209 1.29 4.68 -14.11
CA THR A 209 0.39 3.55 -13.84
C THR A 209 0.39 2.53 -14.98
N GLU A 210 0.46 2.96 -16.24
CA GLU A 210 0.64 2.03 -17.37
C GLU A 210 1.94 1.23 -17.26
N GLU A 211 3.03 1.87 -16.84
CA GLU A 211 4.30 1.19 -16.59
C GLU A 211 4.15 0.14 -15.50
N LYS A 212 3.41 0.42 -14.43
CA LYS A 212 3.10 -0.54 -13.36
C LYS A 212 2.26 -1.72 -13.86
N VAL A 213 1.26 -1.47 -14.71
CA VAL A 213 0.47 -2.54 -15.36
C VAL A 213 1.40 -3.43 -16.20
N ARG A 214 2.24 -2.82 -17.06
CA ARG A 214 3.20 -3.55 -17.91
C ARG A 214 4.23 -4.35 -17.09
N ALA A 215 4.62 -3.84 -15.93
CA ALA A 215 5.55 -4.48 -15.00
C ALA A 215 4.93 -5.63 -14.18
N GLY A 216 3.61 -5.83 -14.27
CA GLY A 216 2.92 -6.97 -13.67
C GLY A 216 1.98 -6.66 -12.50
N ALA A 217 1.67 -5.38 -12.22
CA ALA A 217 0.63 -5.07 -11.24
C ALA A 217 -0.73 -5.65 -11.64
N ARG A 218 -1.46 -6.23 -10.68
CA ARG A 218 -2.76 -6.88 -10.84
C ARG A 218 -3.91 -6.11 -10.19
N PHE A 219 -3.60 -5.34 -9.16
CA PHE A 219 -4.52 -4.44 -8.48
C PHE A 219 -3.79 -3.18 -7.99
N PHE A 220 -4.58 -2.15 -7.70
CA PHE A 220 -4.08 -0.84 -7.29
C PHE A 220 -4.78 -0.36 -6.03
N GLN A 221 -4.02 0.18 -5.09
CA GLN A 221 -4.55 0.92 -3.96
C GLN A 221 -4.26 2.41 -4.13
N THR A 222 -5.26 3.26 -3.90
CA THR A 222 -5.05 4.70 -3.92
C THR A 222 -4.54 5.20 -2.57
N GLN A 223 -3.90 6.36 -2.56
CA GLN A 223 -3.78 7.16 -1.33
C GLN A 223 -5.18 7.53 -0.79
N CYS A 224 -5.28 7.94 0.48
CA CYS A 224 -6.54 8.34 1.10
C CYS A 224 -7.30 9.43 0.31
N ILE A 225 -8.61 9.24 0.14
CA ILE A 225 -9.47 10.10 -0.65
C ILE A 225 -10.38 10.92 0.26
N PHE A 226 -10.32 12.24 0.12
CA PHE A 226 -11.26 13.17 0.78
C PHE A 226 -12.07 14.01 -0.22
N ASP A 227 -11.59 14.12 -1.45
CA ASP A 227 -12.31 14.62 -2.62
C ASP A 227 -12.20 13.56 -3.72
N VAL A 228 -13.35 13.06 -4.19
CA VAL A 228 -13.43 12.01 -5.21
C VAL A 228 -13.10 12.52 -6.62
N THR A 229 -13.17 13.84 -6.84
CA THR A 229 -13.05 14.46 -8.16
C THR A 229 -11.72 14.12 -8.86
N PRO A 230 -10.55 14.17 -8.17
CA PRO A 230 -9.28 13.80 -8.80
C PRO A 230 -9.21 12.33 -9.19
N LEU A 231 -9.77 11.43 -8.38
CA LEU A 231 -9.85 10.00 -8.73
C LEU A 231 -10.75 9.77 -9.93
N GLU A 232 -11.92 10.41 -9.99
CA GLU A 232 -12.81 10.34 -11.16
C GLU A 232 -12.07 10.79 -12.44
N ARG A 233 -11.36 11.92 -12.40
CA ARG A 233 -10.58 12.40 -13.54
C ARG A 233 -9.47 11.43 -13.92
N PHE A 234 -8.79 10.84 -12.93
CA PHE A 234 -7.74 9.85 -13.14
C PHE A 234 -8.29 8.61 -13.85
N LEU A 235 -9.37 8.02 -13.34
CA LEU A 235 -10.00 6.84 -13.93
C LEU A 235 -10.47 7.11 -15.36
N ARG A 236 -11.10 8.27 -15.62
CA ARG A 236 -11.48 8.67 -16.99
C ARG A 236 -10.29 8.78 -17.94
N ARG A 237 -9.14 9.25 -17.45
CA ARG A 237 -7.93 9.40 -18.27
C ARG A 237 -7.20 8.07 -18.49
N ALA A 238 -7.40 7.12 -17.57
CA ALA A 238 -6.84 5.78 -17.57
C ALA A 238 -7.85 4.71 -18.03
N ASP A 239 -8.98 5.09 -18.63
CA ASP A 239 -10.07 4.19 -19.07
C ASP A 239 -9.61 3.12 -20.08
N HIS A 240 -8.49 3.37 -20.77
CA HIS A 240 -7.83 2.38 -21.64
C HIS A 240 -7.07 1.29 -20.88
N LEU A 241 -6.98 1.39 -19.56
CA LEU A 241 -6.36 0.41 -18.67
C LEU A 241 -7.46 -0.31 -17.88
N ASP A 242 -7.42 -1.64 -17.91
CA ASP A 242 -8.29 -2.49 -17.09
C ASP A 242 -7.79 -2.52 -15.63
N LEU A 243 -8.02 -1.42 -14.91
CA LEU A 243 -7.51 -1.23 -13.55
C LEU A 243 -8.47 -1.82 -12.52
N ARG A 244 -7.94 -2.69 -11.66
CA ARG A 244 -8.61 -3.12 -10.43
C ARG A 244 -8.23 -2.19 -9.28
N VAL A 245 -9.09 -1.23 -8.93
CA VAL A 245 -8.79 -0.17 -7.97
C VAL A 245 -9.53 -0.39 -6.66
N LEU A 246 -8.76 -0.37 -5.56
CA LEU A 246 -9.21 -0.29 -4.19
C LEU A 246 -9.02 1.14 -3.68
N ALA A 247 -10.11 1.89 -3.52
CA ALA A 247 -10.05 3.29 -3.13
C ALA A 247 -9.74 3.43 -1.62
N GLY A 248 -8.71 4.20 -1.29
CA GLY A 248 -8.24 4.45 0.07
C GLY A 248 -9.18 5.33 0.87
N VAL A 249 -9.62 4.86 2.04
CA VAL A 249 -10.50 5.61 2.96
C VAL A 249 -9.88 5.64 4.35
N VAL A 250 -9.74 6.84 4.92
CA VAL A 250 -9.27 7.06 6.30
C VAL A 250 -10.39 7.72 7.09
N PRO A 251 -10.97 7.04 8.09
CA PRO A 251 -11.92 7.65 9.01
C PRO A 251 -11.21 8.65 9.94
N LEU A 252 -11.62 9.92 9.90
CA LEU A 252 -11.00 10.98 10.72
C LEU A 252 -11.45 10.87 12.17
N GLN A 253 -10.50 10.71 13.10
CA GLN A 253 -10.84 10.54 14.52
C GLN A 253 -11.02 11.86 15.26
N SER A 254 -10.34 12.93 14.84
CA SER A 254 -10.35 14.21 15.54
C SER A 254 -9.89 15.35 14.62
N PRO A 255 -10.12 16.62 14.99
CA PRO A 255 -9.58 17.78 14.29
C PRO A 255 -8.04 17.74 14.20
N GLU A 256 -7.37 17.35 15.28
CA GLU A 256 -5.91 17.29 15.34
C GLU A 256 -5.34 16.27 14.38
N MET A 257 -6.00 15.11 14.23
CA MET A 257 -5.63 14.12 13.23
C MET A 257 -5.75 14.71 11.81
N ALA A 258 -6.85 15.40 11.51
CA ALA A 258 -7.09 15.98 10.20
C ALA A 258 -6.05 17.07 9.85
N LEU A 259 -5.73 17.95 10.81
CA LEU A 259 -4.69 18.96 10.67
C LEU A 259 -3.30 18.34 10.53
N PHE A 260 -2.98 17.33 11.36
CA PHE A 260 -1.72 16.60 11.25
C PHE A 260 -1.54 15.99 9.86
N MET A 261 -2.60 15.41 9.28
CA MET A 261 -2.55 14.85 7.93
C MET A 261 -2.22 15.91 6.89
N ASN A 262 -2.80 17.11 6.96
CA ASN A 262 -2.48 18.21 6.06
C ASN A 262 -1.02 18.67 6.17
N ASP A 263 -0.49 18.70 7.39
CA ASP A 263 0.83 19.25 7.66
C ASP A 263 1.97 18.25 7.44
N ASN A 264 1.72 16.95 7.61
CA ASN A 264 2.77 15.94 7.75
C ASN A 264 2.67 14.76 6.78
N VAL A 265 1.52 14.55 6.11
CA VAL A 265 1.36 13.44 5.17
C VAL A 265 1.49 13.97 3.75
N PRO A 266 2.56 13.62 3.02
CA PRO A 266 2.78 14.12 1.67
C PRO A 266 1.60 13.86 0.75
N GLU A 267 1.22 14.88 -0.02
CA GLU A 267 0.21 14.80 -1.07
C GLU A 267 -1.21 14.42 -0.59
N VAL A 268 -1.47 14.55 0.71
CA VAL A 268 -2.80 14.42 1.32
C VAL A 268 -3.33 15.80 1.67
N THR A 269 -4.61 16.03 1.41
CA THR A 269 -5.30 17.25 1.84
C THR A 269 -6.71 16.91 2.29
N VAL A 270 -6.96 17.06 3.59
CA VAL A 270 -8.27 17.04 4.22
C VAL A 270 -8.96 18.39 3.99
N PRO A 271 -10.12 18.43 3.32
CA PRO A 271 -10.88 19.66 3.11
C PRO A 271 -11.30 20.33 4.42
N GLU A 272 -11.21 21.65 4.45
CA GLU A 272 -11.61 22.50 5.59
C GLU A 272 -13.03 22.21 6.10
N LYS A 273 -13.96 21.86 5.19
CA LYS A 273 -15.33 21.49 5.56
C LYS A 273 -15.42 20.28 6.51
N TYR A 274 -14.48 19.34 6.43
CA TYR A 274 -14.43 18.17 7.30
C TYR A 274 -13.75 18.49 8.62
N ILE A 275 -12.67 19.28 8.57
CA ILE A 275 -11.97 19.77 9.77
C ILE A 275 -12.97 20.52 10.66
N LYS A 276 -13.68 21.50 10.07
CA LYS A 276 -14.68 22.28 10.80
C LYS A 276 -15.79 21.44 11.42
N ARG A 277 -16.28 20.40 10.73
CA ARG A 277 -17.29 19.48 11.28
C ARG A 277 -16.79 18.75 12.53
N LEU A 278 -15.50 18.39 12.55
CA LEU A 278 -14.88 17.75 13.70
C LEU A 278 -14.65 18.77 14.82
N GLU A 279 -14.23 20.00 14.50
CA GLU A 279 -14.04 21.07 15.48
C GLU A 279 -15.37 21.44 16.15
N ASP A 280 -16.43 21.61 15.37
CA ASP A 280 -17.79 21.88 15.87
C ASP A 280 -18.28 20.77 16.81
N ALA A 281 -17.87 19.51 16.57
CA ALA A 281 -18.21 18.37 17.43
C ALA A 281 -17.35 18.27 18.70
N ALA A 282 -16.17 18.88 18.70
CA ALA A 282 -15.23 18.92 19.82
C ALA A 282 -15.39 20.19 20.69
N ASP A 283 -16.11 21.20 20.21
CA ASP A 283 -16.17 22.52 20.84
C ASP A 283 -16.66 22.46 22.30
N GLY A 284 -15.88 23.08 23.19
CA GLY A 284 -16.16 23.14 24.63
C GLY A 284 -16.10 21.80 25.39
N LEU A 285 -15.60 20.73 24.78
CA LEU A 285 -15.45 19.42 25.42
C LEU A 285 -14.09 19.26 26.11
N GLU A 286 -14.07 18.45 27.17
CA GLU A 286 -12.83 18.02 27.81
C GLU A 286 -12.08 16.99 26.91
N PRO A 287 -10.73 16.92 26.97
CA PRO A 287 -9.94 16.07 26.08
C PRO A 287 -10.37 14.59 26.03
N GLU A 288 -10.79 14.02 27.16
CA GLU A 288 -11.26 12.63 27.26
C GLU A 288 -12.60 12.38 26.53
N GLU A 289 -13.39 13.42 26.27
CA GLU A 289 -14.69 13.33 25.61
C GLU A 289 -14.61 13.58 24.10
N VAL A 290 -13.56 14.29 23.64
CA VAL A 290 -13.37 14.68 22.23
C VAL A 290 -13.53 13.49 21.29
N LEU A 291 -12.71 12.43 21.47
CA LEU A 291 -12.75 11.27 20.56
C LEU A 291 -14.12 10.59 20.53
N LYS A 292 -14.85 10.58 21.65
CA LYS A 292 -16.19 9.99 21.72
C LYS A 292 -17.19 10.81 20.89
N ALA A 293 -17.05 12.12 20.87
CA ALA A 293 -17.91 13.03 20.11
C ALA A 293 -17.53 13.10 18.62
N THR A 294 -16.24 13.10 18.30
CA THR A 294 -15.74 13.31 16.92
C THR A 294 -15.73 12.04 16.08
N ARG A 295 -15.48 10.86 16.67
CA ARG A 295 -15.45 9.58 15.93
C ARG A 295 -16.74 9.31 15.15
N PRO A 296 -17.96 9.47 15.71
CA PRO A 296 -19.19 9.35 14.93
C PRO A 296 -19.23 10.28 13.72
N VAL A 297 -18.80 11.54 13.87
CA VAL A 297 -18.74 12.51 12.76
C VAL A 297 -17.73 12.07 11.70
N GLY A 298 -16.57 11.56 12.12
CA GLY A 298 -15.57 10.96 11.24
C GLY A 298 -16.09 9.78 10.42
N LEU A 299 -16.90 8.91 11.03
CA LEU A 299 -17.57 7.81 10.33
C LEU A 299 -18.56 8.33 9.29
N GLU A 300 -19.38 9.33 9.63
CA GLU A 300 -20.31 9.92 8.65
C GLU A 300 -19.56 10.53 7.46
N ILE A 301 -18.47 11.26 7.71
CA ILE A 301 -17.61 11.80 6.64
C ILE A 301 -17.08 10.67 5.75
N ALA A 302 -16.56 9.59 6.35
CA ALA A 302 -16.06 8.44 5.59
C ALA A 302 -17.17 7.76 4.76
N LEU A 303 -18.38 7.61 5.32
CA LEU A 303 -19.52 7.02 4.61
C LEU A 303 -19.99 7.90 3.45
N GLU A 304 -20.07 9.21 3.63
CA GLU A 304 -20.38 10.17 2.56
C GLU A 304 -19.38 10.06 1.41
N ILE A 305 -18.07 9.99 1.72
CA ILE A 305 -17.02 9.78 0.71
C ILE A 305 -17.18 8.43 0.01
N ILE A 306 -17.47 7.36 0.76
CA ILE A 306 -17.67 6.02 0.20
C ILE A 306 -18.88 5.99 -0.75
N GLU A 307 -19.97 6.68 -0.42
CA GLU A 307 -21.14 6.77 -1.30
C GLU A 307 -20.79 7.38 -2.65
N ASP A 308 -19.96 8.43 -2.66
CA ASP A 308 -19.48 9.04 -3.89
C ASP A 308 -18.47 8.14 -4.63
N LEU A 309 -17.55 7.49 -3.91
CA LEU A 309 -16.59 6.54 -4.48
C LEU A 309 -17.28 5.36 -5.17
N ARG A 310 -18.35 4.82 -4.59
CA ARG A 310 -19.11 3.69 -5.17
C ARG A 310 -19.85 4.03 -6.47
N ARG A 311 -19.89 5.31 -6.87
CA ARG A 311 -20.40 5.75 -8.18
C ARG A 311 -19.33 5.74 -9.27
N LEU A 312 -18.07 5.55 -8.90
CA LEU A 312 -16.93 5.42 -9.81
C LEU A 312 -16.71 3.95 -10.17
N ASP A 313 -15.96 3.71 -11.25
CA ASP A 313 -15.51 2.37 -11.63
C ASP A 313 -14.33 1.94 -10.76
N ILE A 314 -14.66 1.41 -9.57
CA ILE A 314 -13.71 0.86 -8.59
C ILE A 314 -14.19 -0.51 -8.13
N GLN A 315 -13.23 -1.38 -7.78
CA GLN A 315 -13.48 -2.78 -7.42
C GLN A 315 -13.52 -2.98 -5.90
N GLY A 316 -13.24 -1.94 -5.11
CA GLY A 316 -13.33 -2.06 -3.67
C GLY A 316 -12.85 -0.85 -2.89
N LEU A 317 -12.81 -1.04 -1.57
CA LEU A 317 -12.30 -0.05 -0.62
C LEU A 317 -11.08 -0.61 0.13
N HIS A 318 -10.10 0.25 0.34
CA HIS A 318 -9.00 0.02 1.25
C HIS A 318 -9.16 0.93 2.47
N ILE A 319 -9.61 0.37 3.59
CA ILE A 319 -9.93 1.12 4.81
C ILE A 319 -8.72 1.13 5.74
N MET A 320 -8.17 2.32 5.96
CA MET A 320 -7.03 2.55 6.86
C MET A 320 -7.55 3.06 8.21
N GLY A 321 -7.55 2.21 9.22
CA GLY A 321 -8.10 2.56 10.55
C GLY A 321 -7.24 3.54 11.35
N VAL A 322 -5.93 3.63 11.06
CA VAL A 322 -4.96 4.54 11.72
C VAL A 322 -5.10 4.57 13.25
N GLY A 323 -4.94 3.41 13.89
CA GLY A 323 -5.09 3.27 15.34
C GLY A 323 -6.54 3.26 15.85
N TRP A 324 -7.51 3.20 14.93
CA TRP A 324 -8.92 2.95 15.20
C TRP A 324 -9.46 1.88 14.26
N GLU A 325 -8.91 0.67 14.39
CA GLU A 325 -9.29 -0.50 13.59
C GLU A 325 -10.79 -0.85 13.68
N GLU A 326 -11.47 -0.53 14.80
CA GLU A 326 -12.91 -0.72 14.95
C GLU A 326 -13.75 0.09 13.95
N SER A 327 -13.19 1.17 13.38
CA SER A 327 -13.87 1.94 12.32
C SER A 327 -14.17 1.08 11.08
N VAL A 328 -13.32 0.09 10.78
CA VAL A 328 -13.54 -0.86 9.68
C VAL A 328 -14.85 -1.63 9.91
N VAL A 329 -15.05 -2.10 11.14
CA VAL A 329 -16.24 -2.87 11.54
C VAL A 329 -17.51 -2.03 11.38
N GLU A 330 -17.49 -0.80 11.88
CA GLU A 330 -18.63 0.11 11.81
C GLU A 330 -18.98 0.48 10.37
N ILE A 331 -17.98 0.82 9.54
CA ILE A 331 -18.18 1.15 8.13
C ILE A 331 -18.79 -0.04 7.40
N VAL A 332 -18.19 -1.23 7.51
CA VAL A 332 -18.65 -2.42 6.77
C VAL A 332 -20.06 -2.82 7.18
N LYS A 333 -20.41 -2.72 8.47
CA LYS A 333 -21.79 -2.96 8.95
C LYS A 333 -22.78 -1.95 8.39
N ARG A 334 -22.45 -0.65 8.42
CA ARG A 334 -23.33 0.42 7.94
C ARG A 334 -23.52 0.38 6.42
N LEU A 335 -22.52 -0.08 5.68
CA LEU A 335 -22.63 -0.35 4.24
C LEU A 335 -23.45 -1.61 3.92
N GLY A 336 -23.86 -2.40 4.92
CA GLY A 336 -24.57 -3.66 4.73
C GLY A 336 -23.71 -4.75 4.08
N MET A 337 -22.38 -4.67 4.26
CA MET A 337 -21.41 -5.51 3.56
C MET A 337 -20.88 -6.67 4.40
N HIS A 338 -21.47 -6.93 5.57
CA HIS A 338 -21.21 -8.08 6.42
C HIS A 338 -22.41 -9.06 6.38
N PRO A 339 -22.20 -10.40 6.32
CA PRO A 339 -20.91 -11.09 6.29
C PRO A 339 -20.15 -10.91 4.97
N ARG A 340 -18.81 -10.94 5.05
CA ARG A 340 -17.93 -10.99 3.87
C ARG A 340 -18.00 -12.36 3.18
N PRO A 341 -17.62 -12.46 1.89
CA PRO A 341 -17.41 -13.75 1.23
C PRO A 341 -16.48 -14.65 2.04
N LYS A 342 -16.72 -15.96 2.03
CA LYS A 342 -15.89 -16.91 2.78
C LYS A 342 -14.52 -17.06 2.13
N ARG A 343 -13.48 -17.15 2.97
CA ARG A 343 -12.09 -17.44 2.59
C ARG A 343 -11.95 -18.86 2.06
#